data_AF-K2DLG9-F1
#
_entry.id   AF-K2DLG9-F1
#
_cell.length_a   1.000
_cell.length_b   1.000
_cell.length_c   1.000
_cell.angle_alpha   90.00
_cell.angle_beta   90.00
_cell.angle_gamma   90.00
#
_symmetry.space_group_name_H-M   'P 1'
#
loop_
_entity.id
_entity.type
_entity.pdbx_description
1 polymer ?
#
loop_
_entity_poly.entity_id
_entity_poly.type
_entity_poly.pdbx_seq_one_letter_code
_entity_poly.pdbx_strand_id
1 'polypeptide(L)'
;MRQLGRDRQVLAVTHLPQVAAYADHHLMVSKRRNTAGTTSTVTPVLGEHRVGEVARMLGGERPTDTSLAHASEMLSLANTLQKG
;
A
#
# COMPACT_ATOMS: atom_id res chain seq x y z
N MET A 1 1.62 -4.19 -14.54
CA MET A 1 2.35 -3.15 -13.77
C MET A 1 3.77 -3.59 -13.50
N ARG A 2 3.98 -4.66 -12.72
CA ARG A 2 5.33 -5.16 -12.40
C ARG A 2 6.22 -5.45 -13.61
N GLN A 3 5.73 -6.18 -14.62
CA GLN A 3 6.52 -6.48 -15.82
C GLN A 3 6.95 -5.21 -16.57
N LEU A 4 6.06 -4.23 -16.70
CA LEU A 4 6.37 -2.92 -17.30
C LEU A 4 7.32 -2.09 -16.41
N GLY A 5 7.19 -2.24 -15.09
CA GLY A 5 8.01 -1.60 -14.07
C GLY A 5 9.50 -1.97 -14.11
N ARG A 6 9.86 -3.07 -14.79
CA ARG A 6 11.26 -3.48 -14.96
C ARG A 6 12.07 -2.47 -15.79
N ASP A 7 11.45 -1.86 -16.81
CA ASP A 7 12.13 -0.99 -17.77
C ASP A 7 11.66 0.46 -17.74
N ARG A 8 10.58 0.75 -17.00
CA ARG A 8 9.93 2.06 -16.94
C ARG A 8 9.40 2.34 -15.52
N GLN A 9 9.37 3.62 -15.13
CA GLN A 9 8.60 4.01 -13.95
C GLN A 9 7.10 3.96 -14.27
N VAL A 10 6.35 3.18 -13.50
CA VAL A 10 4.89 3.08 -13.60
C VAL A 10 4.26 3.69 -12.35
N LEU A 11 3.42 4.71 -12.54
CA LEU A 11 2.67 5.34 -11.47
C LEU A 11 1.21 4.91 -11.55
N ALA A 12 0.62 4.58 -10.40
CA ALA A 12 -0.79 4.25 -10.32
C ALA A 12 -1.41 4.69 -9.01
N VAL A 13 -2.65 5.14 -9.09
CA VAL A 13 -3.51 5.41 -7.95
C VAL A 13 -4.50 4.25 -7.86
N THR A 14 -4.55 3.57 -6.72
CA THR A 14 -5.39 2.39 -6.53
C THR A 14 -5.96 2.33 -5.13
N HIS A 15 -7.14 1.72 -5.00
CA HIS A 15 -7.75 1.32 -3.74
C HIS A 15 -7.68 -0.20 -3.54
N LEU A 16 -7.15 -0.95 -4.52
CA LEU A 16 -7.06 -2.41 -4.47
C LEU A 16 -5.78 -2.85 -3.76
N PRO A 17 -5.87 -3.60 -2.65
CA PRO A 17 -4.70 -4.04 -1.89
C PRO A 17 -3.76 -4.92 -2.72
N GLN A 18 -4.31 -5.71 -3.64
CA GLN A 18 -3.53 -6.59 -4.53
C GLN A 18 -2.65 -5.79 -5.48
N VAL A 19 -3.10 -4.61 -5.93
CA VAL A 19 -2.27 -3.76 -6.79
C VAL A 19 -1.18 -3.07 -5.96
N ALA A 20 -1.52 -2.55 -4.78
CA ALA A 20 -0.57 -1.88 -3.89
C ALA A 20 0.50 -2.83 -3.32
N ALA A 21 0.15 -4.10 -3.08
CA ALA A 21 1.08 -5.11 -2.58
C ALA A 21 2.25 -5.37 -3.55
N TYR A 22 2.01 -5.30 -4.86
CA TYR A 22 3.03 -5.53 -5.89
C TYR A 22 3.80 -4.28 -6.31
N ALA A 23 3.56 -3.13 -5.68
CA ALA A 23 4.31 -1.91 -5.95
C ALA A 23 5.71 -1.97 -5.31
N ASP A 24 6.73 -1.48 -6.00
CA ASP A 24 8.07 -1.36 -5.40
C ASP A 24 8.08 -0.27 -4.31
N HIS A 25 7.32 0.81 -4.54
CA HIS A 25 7.08 1.87 -3.57
C HIS A 25 5.58 2.05 -3.32
N HIS A 26 5.19 2.08 -2.04
CA HIS A 26 3.82 2.35 -1.62
C HIS A 26 3.74 3.74 -0.99
N LEU A 27 2.95 4.64 -1.59
CA LEU A 27 2.68 5.97 -1.07
C LEU A 27 1.21 6.03 -0.62
N MET A 28 0.97 6.50 0.60
CA MET A 28 -0.38 6.77 1.10
C MET A 28 -0.69 8.25 0.95
N VAL A 29 -1.84 8.54 0.37
CA VAL A 29 -2.39 9.90 0.28
C VAL A 29 -3.46 10.05 1.37
N SER A 30 -3.30 11.04 2.23
CA SER A 30 -4.24 11.35 3.30
C SER A 30 -4.63 12.83 3.31
N LYS A 31 -5.79 13.15 3.88
CA LYS A 31 -6.24 14.53 4.07
C LYS A 31 -6.03 14.95 5.52
N ARG A 32 -5.46 16.13 5.72
CA ARG A 32 -5.34 16.79 7.03
C ARG A 32 -6.12 18.10 7.01
N ARG A 33 -7.07 18.25 7.93
CA ARG A 33 -7.84 19.48 8.11
C ARG A 33 -7.25 20.29 9.27
N ASN A 34 -7.05 21.58 9.06
CA ASN A 34 -6.72 22.54 10.09
C ASN A 34 -7.57 23.81 9.93
N THR A 35 -7.33 24.83 10.77
CA THR A 35 -8.07 26.10 10.73
C THR A 35 -7.90 26.87 9.41
N ALA A 36 -6.84 26.60 8.63
CA ALA A 36 -6.58 27.22 7.34
C ALA A 36 -7.21 26.46 6.15
N GLY A 37 -7.77 25.27 6.37
CA GLY A 37 -8.44 24.48 5.33
C GLY A 37 -8.08 23.00 5.34
N THR A 38 -8.34 22.31 4.23
CA THR A 38 -7.98 20.89 4.04
C THR A 38 -6.77 20.80 3.11
N THR A 39 -5.73 20.11 3.54
CA THR A 39 -4.53 19.85 2.76
C THR A 39 -4.35 18.35 2.53
N SER A 40 -3.74 17.96 1.42
CA SER A 40 -3.37 16.58 1.14
C SER A 40 -1.91 16.35 1.52
N THR A 41 -1.63 15.22 2.14
CA THR A 41 -0.26 14.78 2.48
C THR A 41 0.01 13.44 1.81
N VAL A 42 1.21 13.27 1.28
CA VAL A 42 1.69 12.03 0.69
C VAL A 42 2.83 11.52 1.56
N THR A 43 2.71 10.29 2.05
CA THR A 43 3.70 9.68 2.95
C THR A 43 4.11 8.32 2.41
N PRO A 44 5.42 8.00 2.33
CA PRO A 44 5.84 6.64 2.02
C PRO A 44 5.45 5.68 3.13
N VAL A 45 5.02 4.48 2.75
CA VAL A 45 4.57 3.43 3.67
C VAL A 45 5.51 2.23 3.54
N LEU A 46 6.17 1.87 4.64
CA LEU A 46 7.25 0.89 4.67
C LEU A 46 7.06 -0.07 5.86
N GLY A 47 7.69 -1.26 5.79
CA GLY A 47 7.72 -2.23 6.89
C GLY A 47 6.33 -2.57 7.43
N GLU A 48 6.18 -2.56 8.76
CA GLU A 48 4.92 -2.86 9.44
C GLU A 48 3.80 -1.87 9.10
N HIS A 49 4.10 -0.60 8.85
CA HIS A 49 3.10 0.36 8.39
C HIS A 49 2.52 -0.05 7.04
N ARG A 50 3.31 -0.71 6.18
CA ARG A 50 2.83 -1.20 4.88
C ARG A 50 1.88 -2.38 5.05
N VAL A 51 2.15 -3.27 6.01
CA VAL A 51 1.24 -4.35 6.40
C VAL A 51 -0.08 -3.75 6.92
N GLY A 52 0.00 -2.79 7.84
CA GLY A 52 -1.17 -2.12 8.40
C GLY A 52 -2.03 -1.43 7.34
N GLU A 53 -1.42 -0.73 6.39
CA GLU A 53 -2.16 -0.05 5.32
C GLU A 53 -2.82 -1.03 4.35
N VAL A 54 -2.12 -2.11 3.96
CA VAL A 54 -2.73 -3.16 3.12
C VAL A 54 -3.86 -3.88 3.87
N ALA A 55 -3.69 -4.11 5.18
CA ALA A 55 -4.75 -4.69 6.03
C ALA A 55 -5.95 -3.74 6.15
N ARG A 56 -5.72 -2.43 6.20
CA ARG A 56 -6.78 -1.40 6.17
C ARG A 56 -7.50 -1.39 4.82
N MET A 57 -6.79 -1.55 3.71
CA MET A 57 -7.39 -1.68 2.38
C MET A 57 -8.22 -2.96 2.24
N LEU A 58 -7.85 -4.03 2.93
CA LEU A 58 -8.58 -5.32 2.96
C LEU A 58 -9.80 -5.30 3.89
N GLY A 59 -9.65 -4.78 5.11
CA GLY A 59 -10.63 -4.89 6.20
C GLY A 59 -11.33 -3.58 6.60
N GLY A 60 -11.01 -2.46 5.95
CA GLY A 60 -11.52 -1.14 6.31
C GLY A 60 -10.73 -0.46 7.43
N GLU A 61 -11.29 0.61 8.01
CA GLU A 61 -10.58 1.47 8.98
C GLU A 61 -10.16 0.79 10.28
N ARG A 62 -10.73 -0.39 10.59
CA ARG A 62 -10.40 -1.18 11.76
C ARG A 62 -9.84 -2.53 11.32
N PRO A 63 -8.52 -2.62 11.08
CA PRO A 63 -7.87 -3.89 10.78
C PRO A 63 -8.12 -4.89 11.91
N THR A 64 -8.33 -6.15 11.55
CA THR A 64 -8.42 -7.27 12.47
C THR A 64 -7.15 -8.11 12.37
N ASP A 65 -6.93 -9.01 13.31
CA ASP A 65 -5.80 -9.95 13.25
C ASP A 65 -5.84 -10.78 11.94
N THR A 66 -7.04 -11.14 11.48
CA THR A 66 -7.23 -11.83 10.20
C THR A 66 -6.82 -10.96 9.01
N SER A 67 -7.19 -9.67 8.99
CA SER A 67 -6.80 -8.80 7.87
C SER A 67 -5.30 -8.48 7.88
N LEU A 68 -4.67 -8.40 9.06
CA LEU A 68 -3.21 -8.27 9.21
C LEU A 68 -2.46 -9.51 8.75
N ALA A 69 -2.95 -10.71 9.09
CA ALA A 69 -2.39 -11.97 8.62
C ALA A 69 -2.44 -12.07 7.09
N HIS A 70 -3.61 -11.78 6.51
CA HIS A 70 -3.79 -11.80 5.06
C HIS A 70 -2.92 -10.75 4.35
N ALA A 71 -2.80 -9.54 4.89
CA ALA A 71 -1.91 -8.51 4.34
C ALA A 71 -0.43 -8.94 4.37
N SER A 72 0.01 -9.53 5.48
CA SER A 72 1.37 -10.04 5.64
C SER A 72 1.69 -11.13 4.63
N GLU A 73 0.77 -12.06 4.41
CA GLU A 73 0.92 -13.14 3.42
C GLU A 73 0.98 -12.57 2.00
N MET A 74 0.07 -11.65 1.65
CA MET A 74 0.03 -11.00 0.34
C MET A 74 1.33 -10.26 0.01
N LEU A 75 1.87 -9.49 0.98
CA LEU A 75 3.13 -8.79 0.83
C LEU A 75 4.32 -9.75 0.73
N SER A 76 4.30 -10.85 1.48
CA SER A 76 5.35 -11.88 1.41
C SER A 76 5.38 -12.56 0.04
N LEU A 77 4.21 -12.89 -0.52
CA LEU A 77 4.08 -13.44 -1.88
C LEU A 77 4.58 -12.43 -2.93
N ALA A 78 4.17 -11.17 -2.83
CA ALA A 78 4.63 -10.11 -3.75
C ALA A 78 6.15 -9.92 -3.70
N ASN A 79 6.75 -9.90 -2.51
CA ASN A 79 8.20 -9.77 -2.31
C ASN A 79 8.98 -10.98 -2.81
N THR A 80 8.43 -12.19 -2.66
CA THR A 80 9.05 -13.42 -3.18
C THR A 80 9.11 -13.38 -4.70
N LEU A 81 8.01 -12.96 -5.32
CA LEU A 81 7.95 -12.79 -6.76
C LEU A 81 8.93 -11.70 -7.24
N GLN A 82 9.15 -10.62 -6.49
CA GLN A 82 10.10 -9.54 -6.81
C GLN A 82 11.57 -9.98 -6.93
N LYS A 83 11.98 -11.06 -6.26
CA LYS A 83 13.37 -11.54 -6.28
C LYS A 83 13.73 -12.43 -7.49
N GLY A 84 12.75 -12.76 -8.33
CA GLY A 84 12.93 -13.44 -9.63
C GLY A 84 12.63 -12.52 -10.81
#